data_AF-A0A3B6XFB6-F1
#
_entry.id   AF-A0A3B6XFB6-F1
#
_cell.length_a   1.000
_cell.length_b   1.000
_cell.length_c   1.000
_cell.angle_alpha   90.00
_cell.angle_beta   90.00
_cell.angle_gamma   90.00
#
_symmetry.space_group_name_H-M   'P 1'
#
loop_
_entity.id
_entity.type
_entity.pdbx_description
1 polymer ?
#
loop_
_entity_poly.entity_id
_entity_poly.type
_entity_poly.pdbx_seq_one_letter_code
_entity_poly.pdbx_strand_id
1 'polypeptide(L)'
;MNESYSAAADLADTITMLMTEPRPLPRQLKRLKKRSEWPIDEALLVFEAAVEYVAIRNNYDAVADWKRRQAKLNGWLGVLQREPAPMSDEQFAASIVACGRVDPTELEAVLVGTRHTAALLDDIAEVIAEHQREHEETERMNRAVARGRERVRMIMKRCVERRAEISAATEERLQQISPEDAASQKLAIEAAYPDLIVLSETACEQINAQTRRVLDAHRRTAAMPIWQFWEMAYKDLIED
;
A
#
# COMPACT_ATOMS: atom_id res chain seq x y z
N MET A 1 -19.42 -41.57 20.42
CA MET A 1 -19.35 -40.23 19.82
C MET A 1 -18.10 -40.25 18.95
N ASN A 2 -18.30 -40.28 17.63
CA ASN A 2 -17.25 -40.56 16.64
C ASN A 2 -16.29 -39.36 16.50
N GLU A 3 -14.99 -39.62 16.66
CA GLU A 3 -13.90 -38.66 16.43
C GLU A 3 -13.91 -38.09 14.99
N SER A 4 -14.48 -38.82 14.03
CA SER A 4 -14.64 -38.41 12.61
C SER A 4 -15.49 -37.15 12.40
N TYR A 5 -16.42 -36.83 13.30
CA TYR A 5 -17.18 -35.57 13.22
C TYR A 5 -16.38 -34.36 13.75
N SER A 6 -15.24 -34.59 14.42
CA SER A 6 -14.37 -33.51 14.91
C SER A 6 -13.70 -32.78 13.75
N ALA A 7 -13.19 -33.49 12.74
CA ALA A 7 -12.35 -32.87 11.71
C ALA A 7 -13.11 -31.91 10.77
N ALA A 8 -14.33 -32.24 10.34
CA ALA A 8 -15.17 -31.31 9.59
C ALA A 8 -15.58 -30.09 10.42
N ALA A 9 -15.83 -30.28 11.72
CA ALA A 9 -16.10 -29.18 12.65
C ALA A 9 -14.85 -28.30 12.82
N ASP A 10 -13.67 -28.88 12.97
CA ASP A 10 -12.38 -28.17 13.08
C ASP A 10 -12.08 -27.35 11.81
N LEU A 11 -12.43 -27.87 10.63
CA LEU A 11 -12.33 -27.16 9.36
C LEU A 11 -13.31 -25.98 9.29
N ALA A 12 -14.57 -26.18 9.70
CA ALA A 12 -15.56 -25.12 9.76
C ALA A 12 -15.17 -24.01 10.77
N ASP A 13 -14.59 -24.41 11.91
CA ASP A 13 -14.05 -23.50 12.92
C ASP A 13 -12.84 -22.73 12.40
N THR A 14 -11.96 -23.38 11.62
CA THR A 14 -10.83 -22.73 10.96
C THR A 14 -11.30 -21.66 9.96
N ILE A 15 -12.30 -21.97 9.13
CA ILE A 15 -12.90 -21.00 8.21
C ILE A 15 -13.50 -19.83 9.00
N THR A 16 -14.25 -20.13 10.05
CA THR A 16 -14.88 -19.12 10.91
C THR A 16 -13.83 -18.22 11.55
N MET A 17 -12.72 -18.78 12.03
CA MET A 17 -11.59 -18.04 12.58
C MET A 17 -10.98 -17.11 11.53
N LEU A 18 -10.71 -17.58 10.31
CA LEU A 18 -10.18 -16.75 9.22
C LEU A 18 -11.14 -15.62 8.82
N MET A 19 -12.45 -15.85 8.95
CA MET A 19 -13.47 -14.83 8.70
C MET A 19 -13.55 -13.75 9.78
N THR A 20 -12.94 -13.96 10.96
CA THR A 20 -12.87 -12.92 12.00
C THR A 20 -11.89 -11.79 11.66
N GLU A 21 -11.08 -11.94 10.60
CA GLU A 21 -10.14 -10.91 10.17
C GLU A 21 -10.86 -9.56 9.95
N PRO A 22 -10.43 -8.50 10.64
CA PRO A 22 -11.09 -7.21 10.55
C PRO A 22 -10.96 -6.64 9.14
N ARG A 23 -12.06 -6.07 8.65
CA ARG A 23 -12.05 -5.32 7.40
C ARG A 23 -11.01 -4.19 7.48
N PRO A 24 -10.11 -4.04 6.49
CA PRO A 24 -9.21 -2.90 6.43
C PRO A 24 -9.98 -1.59 6.49
N LEU A 25 -9.56 -0.69 7.38
CA LEU A 25 -10.24 0.59 7.57
C LEU A 25 -10.09 1.45 6.31
N PRO A 26 -11.19 1.94 5.72
CA PRO A 26 -11.11 2.80 4.55
C PRO A 26 -10.34 4.08 4.89
N ARG A 27 -9.27 4.33 4.14
CA ARG A 27 -8.52 5.58 4.28
C ARG A 27 -9.27 6.69 3.55
N GLN A 28 -9.62 7.74 4.28
CA GLN A 28 -10.20 8.93 3.67
C GLN A 28 -9.14 9.72 2.92
N LEU A 29 -9.54 10.26 1.78
CA LEU A 29 -8.69 11.10 0.96
C LEU A 29 -8.39 12.40 1.70
N LYS A 30 -7.12 12.61 2.03
CA LYS A 30 -6.67 13.86 2.65
C LYS A 30 -6.48 14.92 1.57
N ARG A 31 -7.23 16.01 1.68
CA ARG A 31 -7.03 17.22 0.86
C ARG A 31 -5.69 17.88 1.21
N LEU A 32 -4.98 18.35 0.20
CA LEU A 32 -3.69 19.00 0.33
C LEU A 32 -3.81 20.52 0.20
N LYS A 33 -2.72 21.22 0.52
CA LYS A 33 -2.65 22.68 0.42
C LYS A 33 -2.74 23.11 -1.06
N LYS A 34 -3.16 24.37 -1.27
CA LYS A 34 -3.13 25.03 -2.59
C LYS A 34 -1.69 25.16 -3.09
N ARG A 35 -1.54 25.35 -4.41
CA ARG A 35 -0.26 25.52 -5.08
C ARG A 35 0.58 26.59 -4.42
N SER A 36 1.89 26.39 -4.43
CA SER A 36 2.85 27.41 -4.04
C SER A 36 3.42 28.09 -5.28
N GLU A 37 3.71 29.38 -5.15
CA GLU A 37 4.50 30.12 -6.14
C GLU A 37 5.98 29.73 -6.08
N TRP A 38 6.40 29.07 -4.99
CA TRP A 38 7.78 28.63 -4.79
C TRP A 38 8.00 27.22 -5.35
N PRO A 39 8.98 27.01 -6.25
CA PRO A 39 9.20 25.72 -6.90
C PRO A 39 9.43 24.56 -5.93
N ILE A 40 10.19 24.79 -4.85
CA ILE A 40 10.50 23.76 -3.84
C ILE A 40 9.23 23.32 -3.10
N ASP A 41 8.37 24.27 -2.73
CA ASP A 41 7.11 23.98 -2.04
C ASP A 41 6.14 23.24 -2.97
N GLU A 42 6.12 23.58 -4.25
CA GLU A 42 5.32 22.87 -5.24
C GLU A 42 5.82 21.43 -5.43
N ALA A 43 7.14 21.21 -5.54
CA ALA A 43 7.73 19.88 -5.58
C ALA A 43 7.39 19.07 -4.30
N LEU A 44 7.41 19.71 -3.14
CA LEU A 44 7.00 19.09 -1.87
C LEU A 44 5.52 18.71 -1.88
N LEU A 45 4.64 19.58 -2.40
CA LEU A 45 3.22 19.30 -2.53
C LEU A 45 2.96 18.09 -3.42
N VAL A 46 3.68 17.97 -4.55
CA VAL A 46 3.59 16.79 -5.44
C VAL A 46 4.07 15.53 -4.73
N PHE A 47 5.15 15.62 -3.95
CA PHE A 47 5.62 14.50 -3.14
C PHE A 47 4.58 14.04 -2.12
N GLU A 48 3.96 14.97 -1.39
CA GLU A 48 2.90 14.65 -0.43
C GLU A 48 1.67 14.04 -1.11
N ALA A 49 1.30 14.54 -2.28
CA ALA A 49 0.25 13.97 -3.12
C ALA A 49 0.56 12.53 -3.52
N ALA A 50 1.79 12.24 -3.95
CA ALA A 50 2.21 10.88 -4.30
C ALA A 50 2.08 9.93 -3.11
N VAL A 51 2.51 10.37 -1.92
CA VAL A 51 2.39 9.58 -0.69
C VAL A 51 0.93 9.27 -0.37
N GLU A 52 0.06 10.27 -0.40
CA GLU A 52 -1.35 10.07 -0.06
C GLU A 52 -2.07 9.19 -1.09
N TYR A 53 -1.82 9.44 -2.39
CA TYR A 53 -2.41 8.66 -3.46
C TYR A 53 -2.01 7.18 -3.37
N VAL A 54 -0.72 6.89 -3.17
CA VAL A 54 -0.21 5.53 -3.02
C VAL A 54 -0.84 4.84 -1.80
N ALA A 55 -0.99 5.56 -0.67
CA ALA A 55 -1.63 5.01 0.52
C ALA A 55 -3.12 4.69 0.31
N ILE A 56 -3.86 5.56 -0.39
CA ILE A 56 -5.27 5.32 -0.72
C ILE A 56 -5.41 4.13 -1.66
N ARG A 57 -4.57 4.03 -2.69
CA ARG A 57 -4.62 2.92 -3.64
C ARG A 57 -4.27 1.59 -3.00
N ASN A 58 -3.27 1.57 -2.11
CA ASN A 58 -2.97 0.38 -1.30
C ASN A 58 -4.18 -0.05 -0.47
N ASN A 59 -4.84 0.91 0.19
CA ASN A 59 -6.02 0.61 0.99
C ASN A 59 -7.20 0.07 0.15
N TYR A 60 -7.41 0.63 -1.05
CA TYR A 60 -8.43 0.12 -1.97
C TYR A 60 -8.15 -1.32 -2.39
N ASP A 61 -6.91 -1.62 -2.76
CA ASP A 61 -6.50 -2.97 -3.16
C ASP A 61 -6.62 -3.95 -1.98
N ALA A 62 -6.20 -3.56 -0.76
CA ALA A 62 -6.36 -4.36 0.46
C ALA A 62 -7.85 -4.64 0.82
N VAL A 63 -8.74 -3.66 0.64
CA VAL A 63 -10.19 -3.87 0.87
C VAL A 63 -10.78 -4.82 -0.18
N ALA A 64 -10.38 -4.69 -1.45
CA ALA A 64 -10.84 -5.58 -2.52
C ALA A 64 -10.35 -7.01 -2.30
N ASP A 65 -9.09 -7.16 -1.88
CA ASP A 65 -8.47 -8.42 -1.49
C ASP A 65 -9.21 -9.10 -0.33
N TRP A 66 -9.40 -8.37 0.77
CA TRP A 66 -10.17 -8.84 1.92
C TRP A 66 -11.57 -9.31 1.52
N LYS A 67 -12.30 -8.53 0.71
CA LYS A 67 -13.64 -8.92 0.23
C LYS A 67 -13.62 -10.23 -0.55
N ARG A 68 -12.62 -10.42 -1.42
CA ARG A 68 -12.46 -11.64 -2.23
C ARG A 68 -12.22 -12.85 -1.33
N ARG A 69 -11.31 -12.75 -0.36
CA ARG A 69 -11.00 -13.82 0.59
C ARG A 69 -12.20 -14.16 1.47
N GLN A 70 -12.89 -13.15 2.01
CA GLN A 70 -14.12 -13.36 2.79
C GLN A 70 -15.23 -14.01 1.96
N ALA A 71 -15.40 -13.64 0.70
CA ALA A 71 -16.39 -14.27 -0.18
C ALA A 71 -16.05 -15.75 -0.45
N LYS A 72 -14.77 -16.06 -0.66
CA LYS A 72 -14.28 -17.44 -0.85
C LYS A 72 -14.56 -18.31 0.39
N LEU A 73 -14.20 -17.82 1.58
CA LEU A 73 -14.44 -18.51 2.86
C LEU A 73 -15.95 -18.70 3.14
N ASN A 74 -16.77 -17.67 2.92
CA ASN A 74 -18.23 -17.79 3.04
C ASN A 74 -18.81 -18.83 2.06
N GLY A 75 -18.27 -18.90 0.84
CA GLY A 75 -18.64 -19.92 -0.14
C GLY A 75 -18.45 -21.32 0.42
N TRP A 76 -17.30 -21.59 1.04
CA TRP A 76 -16.99 -22.87 1.67
C TRP A 76 -17.89 -23.21 2.86
N LEU A 77 -18.21 -22.25 3.74
CA LEU A 77 -19.21 -22.49 4.78
C LEU A 77 -20.55 -22.92 4.19
N GLY A 78 -20.98 -22.28 3.10
CA GLY A 78 -22.21 -22.65 2.40
C GLY A 78 -22.17 -24.04 1.78
N VAL A 79 -21.00 -24.48 1.30
CA VAL A 79 -20.79 -25.85 0.79
C VAL A 79 -20.90 -26.85 1.94
N LEU A 80 -20.15 -26.66 3.02
CA LEU A 80 -20.13 -27.57 4.18
C LEU A 80 -21.50 -27.67 4.86
N GLN A 81 -22.23 -26.56 4.99
CA GLN A 81 -23.56 -26.55 5.62
C GLN A 81 -24.64 -27.27 4.79
N ARG A 82 -24.48 -27.31 3.47
CA ARG A 82 -25.41 -27.99 2.55
C ARG A 82 -24.99 -29.43 2.26
N GLU A 83 -23.81 -29.82 2.71
CA GLU A 83 -23.31 -31.16 2.50
C GLU A 83 -24.19 -32.17 3.23
N PRO A 84 -24.65 -33.25 2.56
CA PRO A 84 -25.41 -34.29 3.23
C PRO A 84 -24.54 -34.95 4.29
N ALA A 85 -25.17 -35.35 5.40
CA ALA A 85 -24.48 -36.10 6.43
C ALA A 85 -23.82 -37.35 5.80
N PRO A 86 -22.58 -37.68 6.20
CA PRO A 86 -21.92 -38.87 5.69
C PRO A 86 -22.73 -40.12 6.04
N MET A 87 -22.59 -41.16 5.20
CA MET A 87 -23.16 -42.47 5.48
C MET A 87 -22.70 -42.96 6.86
N SER A 88 -23.55 -43.73 7.55
CA SER A 88 -23.08 -44.46 8.72
C SER A 88 -22.07 -45.53 8.32
N ASP A 89 -21.20 -45.94 9.25
CA ASP A 89 -20.21 -47.00 9.02
C ASP A 89 -20.85 -48.28 8.44
N GLU A 90 -22.06 -48.62 8.90
CA GLU A 90 -22.85 -49.76 8.41
C GLU A 90 -23.33 -49.59 6.97
N GLN A 91 -23.80 -48.40 6.61
CA GLN A 91 -24.24 -48.06 5.25
C GLN A 91 -23.04 -48.05 4.28
N PHE A 92 -21.91 -47.53 4.73
CA PHE A 92 -20.67 -47.50 3.95
C PHE A 92 -20.12 -48.92 3.73
N ALA A 93 -20.09 -49.76 4.78
CA ALA A 93 -19.68 -51.16 4.66
C ALA A 93 -20.58 -51.95 3.71
N ALA A 94 -21.90 -51.75 3.77
CA ALA A 94 -22.85 -52.36 2.85
C ALA A 94 -22.62 -51.93 1.39
N SER A 95 -22.29 -50.64 1.18
CA SER A 95 -21.95 -50.10 -0.14
C SER A 95 -20.70 -50.75 -0.74
N ILE A 96 -19.64 -50.95 0.07
CA ILE A 96 -18.41 -51.64 -0.35
C ILE A 96 -18.70 -53.09 -0.78
N VAL A 97 -19.47 -53.82 0.03
CA VAL A 97 -19.84 -55.22 -0.27
C VAL A 97 -20.68 -55.31 -1.55
N ALA A 98 -21.61 -54.38 -1.76
CA ALA A 98 -22.46 -54.37 -2.95
C ALA A 98 -21.71 -53.97 -4.23
N CYS A 99 -20.79 -53.00 -4.14
CA CYS A 99 -20.09 -52.45 -5.31
C CYS A 99 -18.74 -53.12 -5.59
N GLY A 100 -18.18 -53.87 -4.63
CA GLY A 100 -16.87 -54.52 -4.74
C GLY A 100 -15.69 -53.56 -4.81
N ARG A 101 -15.89 -52.27 -4.51
CA ARG A 101 -14.86 -51.21 -4.56
C ARG A 101 -15.14 -50.13 -3.51
N VAL A 102 -14.09 -49.44 -3.09
CA VAL A 102 -14.17 -48.27 -2.21
C VAL A 102 -14.22 -47.01 -3.06
N ASP A 103 -15.23 -46.17 -2.88
CA ASP A 103 -15.26 -44.82 -3.44
C ASP A 103 -14.43 -43.90 -2.54
N PRO A 104 -13.31 -43.31 -3.03
CA PRO A 104 -12.45 -42.44 -2.22
C PRO A 104 -13.17 -41.23 -1.62
N THR A 105 -14.14 -40.67 -2.34
CA THR A 105 -14.88 -39.47 -1.92
C THR A 105 -15.85 -39.79 -0.79
N GLU A 106 -16.52 -40.95 -0.87
CA GLU A 106 -17.40 -41.43 0.21
C GLU A 106 -16.57 -41.87 1.43
N LEU A 107 -15.40 -42.46 1.22
CA LEU A 107 -14.46 -42.78 2.29
C LEU A 107 -14.03 -41.51 3.04
N GLU A 108 -13.67 -40.45 2.32
CA GLU A 108 -13.30 -39.15 2.90
C GLU A 108 -14.45 -38.54 3.71
N ALA A 109 -15.67 -38.60 3.18
CA ALA A 109 -16.87 -38.15 3.88
C ALA A 109 -17.10 -38.89 5.20
N VAL A 110 -16.94 -40.21 5.21
CA VAL A 110 -17.12 -41.04 6.42
C VAL A 110 -16.00 -40.78 7.44
N LEU A 111 -14.75 -40.65 6.99
CA LEU A 111 -13.59 -40.50 7.87
C LEU A 111 -13.46 -39.09 8.45
N VAL A 112 -13.69 -38.06 7.63
CA VAL A 112 -13.38 -36.65 7.94
C VAL A 112 -14.66 -35.84 8.15
N GLY A 113 -15.81 -36.32 7.66
CA GLY A 113 -17.08 -35.63 7.73
C GLY A 113 -17.39 -34.74 6.52
N THR A 114 -16.51 -34.72 5.50
CA THR A 114 -16.71 -33.97 4.24
C THR A 114 -16.00 -34.66 3.07
N ARG A 115 -16.55 -34.50 1.87
CA ARG A 115 -16.02 -34.95 0.57
C ARG A 115 -15.04 -33.96 -0.05
N HIS A 116 -14.82 -32.83 0.61
CA HIS A 116 -14.16 -31.67 0.06
C HIS A 116 -12.86 -31.31 0.79
N THR A 117 -12.31 -32.20 1.63
CA THR A 117 -11.16 -31.85 2.48
C THR A 117 -9.98 -31.36 1.67
N ALA A 118 -9.60 -32.06 0.59
CA ALA A 118 -8.48 -31.64 -0.26
C ALA A 118 -8.69 -30.23 -0.86
N ALA A 119 -9.82 -30.01 -1.52
CA ALA A 119 -10.13 -28.73 -2.16
C ALA A 119 -10.25 -27.57 -1.14
N LEU A 120 -10.81 -27.85 0.04
CA LEU A 120 -10.93 -26.88 1.10
C LEU A 120 -9.56 -26.50 1.69
N LEU A 121 -8.69 -27.48 1.94
CA LEU A 121 -7.34 -27.23 2.44
C LEU A 121 -6.49 -26.44 1.45
N ASP A 122 -6.57 -26.76 0.16
CA ASP A 122 -5.90 -26.01 -0.90
C ASP A 122 -6.36 -24.54 -0.92
N ASP A 123 -7.68 -24.32 -0.82
CA ASP A 123 -8.25 -22.99 -0.82
C ASP A 123 -7.94 -22.19 0.45
N ILE A 124 -7.92 -22.83 1.62
CA ILE A 124 -7.48 -22.23 2.89
C ILE A 124 -6.01 -21.82 2.79
N ALA A 125 -5.15 -22.71 2.28
CA ALA A 125 -3.74 -22.42 2.09
C ALA A 125 -3.54 -21.24 1.12
N GLU A 126 -4.31 -21.19 0.03
CA GLU A 126 -4.28 -20.06 -0.90
C GLU A 126 -4.70 -18.75 -0.21
N VAL A 127 -5.79 -18.75 0.57
CA VAL A 127 -6.25 -17.56 1.32
C VAL A 127 -5.17 -17.05 2.29
N ILE A 128 -4.49 -17.94 3.00
CA ILE A 128 -3.38 -17.59 3.90
C ILE A 128 -2.21 -17.00 3.10
N ALA A 129 -1.84 -17.62 1.98
CA ALA A 129 -0.75 -17.15 1.13
C ALA A 129 -1.07 -15.81 0.45
N GLU A 130 -2.32 -15.57 0.06
CA GLU A 130 -2.79 -14.27 -0.44
C GLU A 130 -2.67 -13.19 0.63
N HIS A 131 -3.12 -13.47 1.86
CA HIS A 131 -3.02 -12.52 2.97
C HIS A 131 -1.57 -12.16 3.29
N GLN A 132 -0.66 -13.14 3.29
CA GLN A 132 0.77 -12.90 3.50
C GLN A 132 1.37 -12.00 2.41
N ARG A 133 1.08 -12.30 1.13
CA ARG A 133 1.56 -11.47 0.00
C ARG A 133 1.07 -10.03 0.10
N GLU A 134 -0.19 -9.81 0.46
CA GLU A 134 -0.74 -8.47 0.62
C GLU A 134 -0.09 -7.71 1.79
N HIS A 135 0.20 -8.41 2.89
CA HIS A 135 0.93 -7.83 4.02
C HIS A 135 2.35 -7.42 3.61
N GLU A 136 3.08 -8.28 2.91
CA GLU A 136 4.43 -8.00 2.41
C GLU A 136 4.46 -6.81 1.44
N GLU A 137 3.48 -6.73 0.55
CA GLU A 137 3.34 -5.63 -0.41
C GLU A 137 3.06 -4.30 0.31
N THR A 138 2.11 -4.30 1.25
CA THR A 138 1.82 -3.14 2.10
C THR A 138 3.07 -2.67 2.85
N GLU A 139 3.83 -3.60 3.42
CA GLU A 139 5.06 -3.30 4.15
C GLU A 139 6.17 -2.77 3.25
N ARG A 140 6.32 -3.31 2.04
CA ARG A 140 7.26 -2.80 1.02
C ARG A 140 6.92 -1.35 0.67
N MET A 141 5.64 -1.04 0.51
CA MET A 141 5.14 0.30 0.19
C MET A 141 5.34 1.27 1.36
N ASN A 142 5.00 0.87 2.59
CA ASN A 142 5.22 1.65 3.80
C ASN A 142 6.70 2.04 3.95
N ARG A 143 7.62 1.08 3.71
CA ARG A 143 9.06 1.34 3.72
C ARG A 143 9.49 2.33 2.64
N ALA A 144 8.92 2.25 1.44
CA ALA A 144 9.23 3.20 0.36
C ALA A 144 8.80 4.63 0.73
N VAL A 145 7.58 4.79 1.26
CA VAL A 145 7.04 6.06 1.75
C VAL A 145 7.88 6.62 2.90
N ALA A 146 8.22 5.80 3.90
CA ALA A 146 9.01 6.21 5.04
C ALA A 146 10.40 6.71 4.62
N ARG A 147 11.09 5.96 3.74
CA ARG A 147 12.39 6.38 3.18
C ARG A 147 12.28 7.66 2.36
N GLY A 148 11.23 7.81 1.55
CA GLY A 148 10.98 9.02 0.78
C GLY A 148 10.83 10.24 1.69
N ARG A 149 9.99 10.14 2.75
CA ARG A 149 9.77 11.21 3.72
C ARG A 149 11.04 11.62 4.42
N GLU A 150 11.85 10.65 4.83
CA GLU A 150 13.12 10.94 5.50
C GLU A 150 14.11 11.64 4.57
N ARG A 151 14.21 11.20 3.32
CA ARG A 151 15.05 11.84 2.31
C ARG A 151 14.61 13.27 2.02
N VAL A 152 13.31 13.51 1.83
CA VAL A 152 12.76 14.85 1.62
C VAL A 152 13.03 15.76 2.83
N ARG A 153 12.88 15.26 4.07
CA ARG A 153 13.24 16.04 5.27
C ARG A 153 14.71 16.47 5.25
N MET A 154 15.62 15.57 4.90
CA MET A 154 17.06 15.90 4.79
C MET A 154 17.33 16.94 3.70
N ILE A 155 16.68 16.81 2.53
CA ILE A 155 16.79 17.78 1.42
C ILE A 155 16.35 19.16 1.90
N MET A 156 15.18 19.26 2.52
CA MET A 156 14.64 20.53 3.02
C MET A 156 15.54 21.15 4.09
N LYS A 157 16.06 20.35 5.01
CA LYS A 157 17.02 20.83 6.02
C LYS A 157 18.27 21.43 5.35
N ARG A 158 18.85 20.73 4.37
CA ARG A 158 20.02 21.23 3.63
C ARG A 158 19.70 22.49 2.83
N CYS A 159 18.47 22.62 2.31
CA CYS A 159 18.03 23.82 1.61
C CYS A 159 18.01 25.05 2.53
N VAL A 160 17.50 24.89 3.76
CA VAL A 160 17.49 25.96 4.76
C VAL A 160 18.92 26.35 5.14
N GLU A 161 19.79 25.38 5.41
CA GLU A 161 21.21 25.63 5.72
C GLU A 161 21.91 26.37 4.58
N ARG A 162 21.78 25.88 3.34
CA ARG A 162 22.45 26.48 2.18
C ARG A 162 21.91 27.88 1.86
N ARG A 163 20.60 28.11 2.03
CA ARG A 163 20.02 29.44 1.89
C ARG A 163 20.59 30.41 2.93
N ALA A 164 20.75 29.97 4.17
CA ALA A 164 21.38 30.79 5.22
C ALA A 164 22.85 31.10 4.91
N GLU A 165 23.61 30.14 4.40
CA GLU A 165 25.00 30.34 3.92
C GLU A 165 25.05 31.42 2.81
N ILE A 166 24.15 31.36 1.83
CA ILE A 166 24.07 32.33 0.73
C ILE A 166 23.68 33.72 1.27
N SER A 167 22.68 33.79 2.14
CA SER A 167 22.26 35.05 2.79
C SER A 167 23.42 35.67 3.58
N ALA A 168 24.15 34.90 4.37
CA ALA A 168 25.28 35.38 5.17
C ALA A 168 26.42 35.91 4.28
N ALA A 169 26.78 35.19 3.21
CA ALA A 169 27.80 35.64 2.27
C ALA A 169 27.38 36.90 1.51
N THR A 170 26.08 37.06 1.22
CA THR A 170 25.53 38.27 0.59
C THR A 170 25.61 39.46 1.54
N GLU A 171 25.25 39.27 2.80
CA GLU A 171 25.33 40.29 3.85
C GLU A 171 26.77 40.77 4.07
N GLU A 172 27.74 39.85 4.13
CA GLU A 172 29.16 40.19 4.27
C GLU A 172 29.66 41.06 3.11
N ARG A 173 29.21 40.78 1.87
CA ARG A 173 29.52 41.63 0.70
C ARG A 173 28.86 43.00 0.81
N LEU A 174 27.61 43.06 1.26
CA LEU A 174 26.88 44.33 1.42
C LEU A 174 27.53 45.24 2.47
N GLN A 175 28.09 44.68 3.54
CA GLN A 175 28.83 45.44 4.56
C GLN A 175 30.09 46.13 4.02
N GLN A 176 30.64 45.66 2.90
CA GLN A 176 31.81 46.26 2.24
C GLN A 176 31.42 47.37 1.25
N ILE A 177 30.13 47.56 0.97
CA ILE A 177 29.60 48.54 0.03
C ILE A 177 29.00 49.71 0.82
N SER A 178 29.20 50.93 0.32
CA SER A 178 28.59 52.11 0.94
C SER A 178 27.05 51.98 0.93
N PRO A 179 26.36 52.31 2.05
CA PRO A 179 24.90 52.36 2.12
C PRO A 179 24.26 53.30 1.07
N GLU A 180 25.00 54.30 0.61
CA GLU A 180 24.55 55.29 -0.37
C GLU A 180 24.70 54.81 -1.82
N ASP A 181 25.48 53.75 -2.07
CA ASP A 181 25.69 53.18 -3.40
C ASP A 181 24.65 52.07 -3.69
N ALA A 182 23.44 52.50 -4.01
CA ALA A 182 22.32 51.61 -4.33
C ALA A 182 22.61 50.72 -5.57
N ALA A 183 23.44 51.18 -6.50
CA ALA A 183 23.77 50.41 -7.70
C ALA A 183 24.67 49.21 -7.35
N SER A 184 25.72 49.44 -6.57
CA SER A 184 26.62 48.36 -6.12
C SER A 184 25.92 47.40 -5.15
N GLN A 185 25.03 47.88 -4.28
CA GLN A 185 24.21 47.01 -3.42
C GLN A 185 23.31 46.09 -4.23
N LYS A 186 22.63 46.63 -5.24
CA LYS A 186 21.77 45.84 -6.13
C LYS A 186 22.58 44.76 -6.86
N LEU A 187 23.75 45.11 -7.40
CA LEU A 187 24.64 44.14 -8.05
C LEU A 187 25.11 43.04 -7.09
N ALA A 188 25.40 43.36 -5.83
CA ALA A 188 25.79 42.38 -4.83
C ALA A 188 24.65 41.40 -4.47
N ILE A 189 23.41 41.87 -4.41
CA ILE A 189 22.21 41.02 -4.21
C ILE A 189 21.98 40.15 -5.44
N GLU A 190 22.03 40.72 -6.64
CA GLU A 190 21.83 39.99 -7.90
C GLU A 190 22.90 38.90 -8.11
N ALA A 191 24.12 39.10 -7.60
CA ALA A 191 25.17 38.10 -7.63
C ALA A 191 24.86 36.83 -6.80
N ALA A 192 23.88 36.88 -5.88
CA ALA A 192 23.41 35.71 -5.13
C ALA A 192 22.33 34.90 -5.87
N TYR A 193 21.70 35.47 -6.91
CA TYR A 193 20.60 34.81 -7.62
C TYR A 193 21.01 33.49 -8.29
N PRO A 194 22.16 33.37 -8.98
CA PRO A 194 22.58 32.09 -9.56
C PRO A 194 22.68 30.97 -8.51
N ASP A 195 23.21 31.26 -7.32
CA ASP A 195 23.33 30.28 -6.25
C ASP A 195 21.95 29.85 -5.71
N LEU A 196 21.01 30.80 -5.58
CA LEU A 196 19.64 30.51 -5.16
C LEU A 196 18.86 29.70 -6.22
N ILE A 197 19.09 29.98 -7.51
CA ILE A 197 18.49 29.23 -8.63
C ILE A 197 19.00 27.79 -8.61
N VAL A 198 20.32 27.59 -8.56
CA VAL A 198 20.93 26.25 -8.52
C VAL A 198 20.45 25.46 -7.29
N LEU A 199 20.33 26.13 -6.13
CA LEU A 199 19.78 25.52 -4.93
C LEU A 199 18.34 25.03 -5.15
N SER A 200 17.49 25.87 -5.74
CA SER A 200 16.08 25.56 -6.01
C SER A 200 15.95 24.40 -7.01
N GLU A 201 16.65 24.47 -8.14
CA GLU A 201 16.62 23.42 -9.17
C GLU A 201 17.07 22.07 -8.60
N THR A 202 18.20 22.05 -7.89
CA THR A 202 18.75 20.84 -7.28
C THR A 202 17.77 20.24 -6.26
N ALA A 203 17.15 21.08 -5.42
CA ALA A 203 16.17 20.63 -4.44
C ALA A 203 14.93 20.01 -5.12
N CYS A 204 14.38 20.70 -6.12
CA CYS A 204 13.24 20.23 -6.90
C CYS A 204 13.53 18.88 -7.58
N GLU A 205 14.68 18.73 -8.22
CA GLU A 205 15.09 17.47 -8.84
C GLU A 205 15.21 16.32 -7.83
N GLN A 206 15.82 16.57 -6.67
CA GLN A 206 15.98 15.55 -5.63
C GLN A 206 14.64 15.15 -5.00
N ILE A 207 13.73 16.11 -4.79
CA ILE A 207 12.37 15.85 -4.30
C ILE A 207 11.59 15.05 -5.36
N ASN A 208 11.62 15.46 -6.62
CA ASN A 208 10.97 14.75 -7.72
C ASN A 208 11.50 13.32 -7.88
N ALA A 209 12.80 13.10 -7.66
CA ALA A 209 13.36 11.76 -7.63
C ALA A 209 12.78 10.91 -6.47
N GLN A 210 12.50 11.51 -5.30
CA GLN A 210 11.79 10.81 -4.22
C GLN A 210 10.32 10.57 -4.56
N THR A 211 9.65 11.53 -5.19
CA THR A 211 8.27 11.37 -5.70
C THR A 211 8.18 10.17 -6.64
N ARG A 212 9.09 10.05 -7.61
CA ARG A 212 9.16 8.90 -8.53
C ARG A 212 9.27 7.58 -7.76
N ARG A 213 10.19 7.49 -6.80
CA ARG A 213 10.39 6.28 -5.98
C ARG A 213 9.14 5.88 -5.19
N VAL A 214 8.37 6.85 -4.71
CA VAL A 214 7.09 6.59 -4.03
C VAL A 214 6.05 6.09 -5.03
N LEU A 215 5.94 6.71 -6.20
CA LEU A 215 5.01 6.28 -7.25
C LEU A 215 5.37 4.88 -7.81
N ASP A 216 6.65 4.55 -7.90
CA ASP A 216 7.14 3.21 -8.28
C ASP A 216 6.77 2.14 -7.26
N ALA A 217 6.47 2.54 -6.02
CA ALA A 217 6.05 1.59 -5.01
C ALA A 217 4.68 0.97 -5.30
N HIS A 218 3.87 1.53 -6.21
CA HIS A 218 2.55 0.99 -6.50
C HIS A 218 2.32 0.78 -8.00
N ARG A 219 1.82 -0.41 -8.37
CA ARG A 219 1.65 -0.85 -9.77
C ARG A 219 0.88 0.12 -10.67
N ARG A 220 -0.16 0.79 -10.14
CA ARG A 220 -0.98 1.74 -10.93
C ARG A 220 -0.30 3.08 -11.18
N THR A 221 0.77 3.39 -10.46
CA THR A 221 1.50 4.66 -10.55
C THR A 221 2.94 4.47 -11.06
N ALA A 222 3.43 3.24 -11.10
CA ALA A 222 4.78 2.89 -11.56
C ALA A 222 5.06 3.34 -13.01
N ALA A 223 4.08 3.23 -13.90
CA ALA A 223 4.23 3.64 -15.31
C ALA A 223 3.88 5.13 -15.56
N MET A 224 3.35 5.84 -14.57
CA MET A 224 2.83 7.20 -14.74
C MET A 224 3.97 8.23 -14.60
N PRO A 225 4.24 9.07 -15.61
CA PRO A 225 5.17 10.19 -15.47
C PRO A 225 4.76 11.17 -14.36
N ILE A 226 5.72 11.84 -13.71
CA ILE A 226 5.44 12.74 -12.59
C ILE A 226 4.51 13.89 -13.01
N TRP A 227 4.71 14.48 -14.19
CA TRP A 227 3.87 15.58 -14.68
C TRP A 227 2.41 15.14 -14.85
N GLN A 228 2.18 13.94 -15.40
CA GLN A 228 0.85 13.38 -15.56
C GLN A 228 0.21 13.07 -14.22
N PHE A 229 1.00 12.51 -13.28
CA PHE A 229 0.56 12.29 -11.91
C PHE A 229 0.14 13.60 -11.25
N TRP A 230 0.92 14.65 -11.41
CA TRP A 230 0.66 15.95 -10.81
C TRP A 230 -0.63 16.58 -11.33
N GLU A 231 -0.89 16.53 -12.65
CA GLU A 231 -2.15 17.01 -13.22
C GLU A 231 -3.38 16.27 -12.68
N MET A 232 -3.28 14.95 -12.54
CA MET A 232 -4.34 14.14 -11.93
C MET A 232 -4.52 14.47 -10.44
N ALA A 233 -3.43 14.45 -9.68
CA ALA A 233 -3.43 14.73 -8.25
C ALA A 233 -3.91 16.14 -7.93
N TYR A 234 -3.66 17.10 -8.83
CA TYR A 234 -4.16 18.45 -8.70
C TYR A 234 -5.69 18.48 -8.67
N LYS A 235 -6.34 17.81 -9.63
CA LYS A 235 -7.80 17.72 -9.68
C LYS A 235 -8.39 16.94 -8.49
N ASP A 236 -7.73 15.84 -8.11
CA ASP A 236 -8.29 14.90 -7.12
C ASP A 236 -8.01 15.32 -5.66
N LEU A 237 -6.88 15.97 -5.39
CA LEU A 237 -6.38 16.21 -4.03
C LEU A 237 -6.23 17.69 -3.67
N ILE A 238 -6.17 18.60 -4.65
CA ILE A 238 -5.78 20.01 -4.44
C ILE A 238 -6.89 20.98 -4.85
N GLU A 239 -7.60 20.74 -5.95
CA GLU A 239 -8.65 21.62 -6.49
C GLU A 239 -10.04 21.28 -5.92
N ASP A 240 -10.85 22.33 -5.72
CA ASP A 240 -12.28 22.30 -5.36
C ASP A 240 -13.14 22.42 -6.63
#